data_AF-A0A914QC80-F1
#
_entry.id   AF-A0A914QC80-F1
#
_cell.length_a   1.000
_cell.length_b   1.000
_cell.length_c   1.000
_cell.angle_alpha   90.00
_cell.angle_beta   90.00
_cell.angle_gamma   90.00
#
_symmetry.space_group_name_H-M   'P 1'
#
loop_
_entity.id
_entity.type
_entity.pdbx_description
1 polymer ?
#
loop_
_entity_poly.entity_id
_entity_poly.type
_entity_poly.pdbx_seq_one_letter_code
_entity_poly.pdbx_strand_id
1 'polypeptide(L)'
;MFNKTNVDIVSLKENPIIEIKPNGILTSDGKLHEIDILALATGYDFAGSLLKIGLADINGIPLSEHWLNGTKTFQRNFNFKLSKYVLYLWPQAPTAFSNGPTLIEIQAD
;
A
#
# COMPACT_ATOMS: atom_id res chain seq x y z
N MET A 1 5.98 -16.67 21.52
CA MET A 1 4.90 -15.69 21.74
C MET A 1 3.53 -16.35 21.70
N PHE A 2 3.25 -17.19 20.69
CA PHE A 2 1.94 -17.81 20.47
C PHE A 2 1.56 -18.94 21.44
N ASN A 3 2.49 -19.50 22.21
CA ASN A 3 2.20 -20.59 23.18
C ASN A 3 1.57 -20.09 24.48
N LYS A 4 1.19 -18.81 24.56
CA LYS A 4 0.53 -18.24 25.74
C LYS A 4 -0.95 -18.58 25.66
N THR A 5 -1.56 -18.88 26.80
CA THR A 5 -2.98 -19.25 26.89
C THR A 5 -3.95 -18.13 26.52
N ASN A 6 -3.47 -16.89 26.46
CA ASN A 6 -4.26 -15.69 26.15
C ASN A 6 -3.94 -15.12 24.76
N VAL A 7 -3.35 -15.91 23.87
CA VAL A 7 -3.02 -15.50 22.50
C VAL A 7 -3.64 -16.51 21.54
N ASP A 8 -4.64 -16.06 20.80
CA ASP A 8 -5.30 -16.85 19.77
C ASP A 8 -4.83 -16.43 18.38
N ILE A 9 -4.66 -17.41 17.48
CA ILE A 9 -4.43 -17.19 16.05
C ILE A 9 -5.69 -17.64 15.31
N VAL A 10 -6.31 -16.72 14.57
CA VAL A 10 -7.48 -17.01 13.75
C VAL A 10 -7.08 -17.04 12.28
N SER A 11 -7.26 -18.20 11.62
CA SER A 11 -6.98 -18.35 10.19
C SER A 11 -8.07 -17.68 9.35
N LEU A 12 -7.81 -16.46 8.86
CA LEU A 12 -8.75 -15.72 8.00
C LEU A 12 -8.84 -16.28 6.57
N LYS A 13 -7.94 -17.20 6.19
CA LYS A 13 -8.05 -17.94 4.92
C LYS A 13 -9.20 -18.95 4.97
N GLU A 14 -9.42 -19.56 6.13
CA GLU A 14 -10.50 -20.53 6.36
C GLU A 14 -11.77 -19.84 6.83
N ASN A 15 -11.62 -18.84 7.72
CA ASN A 15 -12.72 -18.11 8.32
C ASN A 15 -12.60 -16.60 8.07
N PRO A 16 -12.88 -16.10 6.85
CA PRO A 16 -12.83 -14.68 6.55
C PRO A 16 -13.67 -13.81 7.50
N ILE A 17 -13.22 -12.57 7.70
CA ILE A 17 -14.03 -11.55 8.41
C ILE A 17 -15.24 -11.20 7.55
N ILE A 18 -16.43 -11.26 8.13
CA ILE A 18 -17.69 -10.89 7.48
C ILE A 18 -18.12 -9.48 7.89
N GLU A 19 -18.01 -9.15 9.18
CA GLU A 19 -18.50 -7.89 9.72
C GLU A 19 -17.73 -7.49 10.97
N ILE A 20 -17.45 -6.19 11.12
CA ILE A 20 -17.03 -5.62 12.40
C ILE A 20 -18.28 -5.18 13.16
N LYS A 21 -18.48 -5.75 14.35
CA LYS A 21 -19.60 -5.44 15.24
C LYS A 21 -19.14 -4.50 16.36
N PRO A 22 -20.07 -3.80 17.03
CA PRO A 22 -19.72 -2.90 18.14
C PRO A 22 -18.90 -3.56 19.27
N ASN A 23 -19.05 -4.88 19.47
CA ASN A 23 -18.36 -5.63 20.50
C ASN A 23 -17.30 -6.61 19.97
N GLY A 24 -17.02 -6.65 18.66
CA GLY A 24 -16.07 -7.63 18.14
C GLY A 24 -16.04 -7.83 16.64
N ILE A 25 -15.45 -8.95 16.21
CA ILE A 25 -15.28 -9.32 14.81
C ILE A 25 -16.06 -10.61 14.52
N LEU A 26 -16.96 -10.58 13.55
CA LEU A 26 -17.69 -11.77 13.08
C LEU A 26 -16.93 -12.43 11.93
N THR A 27 -16.61 -13.71 12.08
CA THR A 27 -16.02 -14.55 11.03
C THR A 27 -17.06 -15.45 10.35
N SER A 28 -16.72 -16.00 9.18
CA SER A 28 -17.66 -16.76 8.33
C SER A 28 -18.16 -18.08 8.93
N ASP A 29 -17.47 -18.61 9.95
CA ASP A 29 -17.93 -19.74 10.77
C ASP A 29 -19.03 -19.34 11.77
N GLY A 30 -19.43 -18.08 11.80
CA GLY A 30 -20.44 -17.53 12.71
C GLY A 30 -19.88 -17.16 14.08
N LYS A 31 -18.57 -17.30 14.31
CA LYS A 31 -17.94 -16.96 15.59
C LYS A 31 -17.79 -15.45 15.73
N LEU A 32 -18.19 -14.94 16.89
CA LEU A 32 -17.91 -13.57 17.30
C LEU A 32 -16.68 -13.55 18.20
N HIS A 33 -15.63 -12.86 17.74
CA HIS A 33 -14.42 -12.61 18.50
C HIS A 33 -14.58 -11.27 19.24
N GLU A 34 -14.95 -11.34 20.51
CA GLU A 34 -15.13 -10.16 21.35
C GLU A 34 -13.78 -9.50 21.66
N ILE A 35 -13.70 -8.18 21.42
CA ILE A 35 -12.49 -7.38 21.63
C ILE A 35 -12.86 -5.96 22.07
N ASP A 36 -12.01 -5.36 22.91
CA ASP A 36 -12.14 -3.96 23.30
C ASP A 36 -11.39 -3.02 22.33
N ILE A 37 -10.32 -3.52 21.70
CA ILE A 37 -9.41 -2.73 20.86
C ILE A 37 -9.12 -3.49 19.56
N LEU A 38 -9.26 -2.79 18.43
CA LEU A 38 -8.91 -3.29 17.10
C LEU A 38 -7.75 -2.49 16.51
N ALA A 39 -6.62 -3.16 16.25
CA ALA A 39 -5.50 -2.59 15.51
C ALA A 39 -5.56 -3.03 14.03
N LEU A 40 -5.77 -2.07 13.13
CA LEU A 40 -5.82 -2.33 11.69
C LEU A 40 -4.41 -2.36 11.09
N ALA A 41 -3.84 -3.55 10.96
CA ALA A 41 -2.53 -3.79 10.35
C ALA A 41 -2.64 -4.36 8.92
N THR A 42 -3.57 -3.84 8.11
CA THR A 42 -3.88 -4.35 6.76
C THR A 42 -2.88 -3.95 5.66
N GLY A 43 -1.80 -3.25 6.03
CA GLY A 43 -0.75 -2.81 5.11
C GLY A 43 -1.01 -1.44 4.48
N TYR A 44 -0.43 -1.21 3.30
CA TYR A 44 -0.40 0.09 2.61
C TYR A 44 -0.74 -0.04 1.12
N ASP A 45 -1.35 1.00 0.55
CA ASP A 45 -1.56 1.15 -0.89
C ASP A 45 -0.46 2.02 -1.51
N PHE A 46 0.58 1.35 -2.02
CA PHE A 46 1.78 2.03 -2.52
C PHE A 46 1.52 2.84 -3.79
N ALA A 47 0.85 2.27 -4.80
CA ALA A 47 0.62 2.94 -6.07
C ALA A 47 -0.56 3.93 -6.03
N GLY A 48 -1.63 3.60 -5.31
CA GLY A 48 -2.83 4.44 -5.29
C GLY A 48 -2.63 5.77 -4.57
N SER A 49 -1.65 5.86 -3.66
CA SER A 49 -1.30 7.14 -3.02
C SER A 49 -0.86 8.21 -4.03
N LEU A 50 -0.07 7.83 -5.05
CA LEU A 50 0.38 8.73 -6.12
C LEU A 50 -0.75 9.11 -7.09
N LEU A 51 -1.73 8.24 -7.28
CA LEU A 51 -2.89 8.52 -8.13
C LEU A 51 -3.84 9.56 -7.49
N LYS A 52 -3.86 9.66 -6.16
CA LYS A 52 -4.77 10.54 -5.41
C LYS A 52 -4.31 12.00 -5.34
N ILE A 53 -3.05 12.29 -5.66
CA ILE A 53 -2.48 13.65 -5.56
C ILE A 53 -2.66 14.48 -6.85
N GLY A 54 -3.34 13.95 -7.87
CA GLY A 54 -3.73 14.71 -9.07
C GLY A 54 -2.60 15.00 -10.05
N LEU A 55 -1.59 14.12 -10.13
CA LEU A 55 -0.51 14.26 -11.10
C LEU A 55 -1.01 14.07 -12.53
N ALA A 56 -0.57 14.96 -13.43
CA ALA A 56 -0.82 14.89 -14.86
C ALA A 56 0.44 15.26 -15.63
N ASP A 57 0.59 14.75 -16.85
CA ASP A 57 1.71 15.12 -17.72
C ASP A 57 1.56 16.53 -18.30
N ILE A 58 2.54 16.96 -19.11
CA ILE A 58 2.52 18.26 -19.79
C ILE A 58 1.32 18.50 -20.72
N ASN A 59 0.63 17.44 -21.15
CA ASN A 59 -0.56 17.52 -21.99
C ASN A 59 -1.85 17.46 -21.15
N GLY A 60 -1.74 17.37 -19.83
CA GLY A 60 -2.86 17.28 -18.91
C GLY A 60 -3.44 15.87 -18.75
N ILE A 61 -2.77 14.83 -19.27
CA ILE A 61 -3.25 13.44 -19.13
C ILE A 61 -2.93 12.95 -17.71
N PRO A 62 -3.92 12.49 -16.93
CA PRO A 62 -3.71 12.03 -15.56
C PRO A 62 -2.79 10.81 -15.47
N LEU A 63 -1.99 10.74 -14.40
CA LEU A 63 -1.14 9.57 -14.11
C LEU A 63 -1.96 8.27 -14.02
N SER A 64 -3.20 8.34 -13.53
CA SER A 64 -4.12 7.20 -13.45
C SER A 64 -4.44 6.59 -14.80
N GLU A 65 -4.49 7.40 -15.87
CA GLU A 65 -4.72 6.91 -17.22
C GLU A 65 -3.47 6.18 -17.75
N HIS A 66 -2.29 6.74 -17.52
CA HIS A 66 -1.02 6.11 -17.87
C HIS A 66 -0.77 4.78 -17.15
N TRP A 67 -1.27 4.63 -15.92
CA TRP A 67 -1.06 3.44 -15.08
C TRP A 67 -2.23 2.46 -15.07
N LEU A 68 -3.22 2.64 -15.95
CA LEU A 68 -4.42 1.80 -16.01
C LEU A 68 -4.09 0.31 -16.23
N ASN A 69 -3.04 0.03 -17.01
CA ASN A 69 -2.57 -1.33 -17.30
C ASN A 69 -1.29 -1.70 -16.54
N GLY A 70 -1.17 -1.17 -15.31
CA GLY A 70 -0.02 -1.36 -14.45
C GLY A 70 0.95 -0.19 -14.47
N THR A 71 1.71 -0.08 -13.39
CA THR A 71 2.67 1.00 -13.20
C THR A 71 3.81 0.87 -14.19
N LYS A 72 3.89 1.85 -15.09
CA LYS A 72 4.94 1.94 -16.11
C LYS A 72 5.72 3.21 -15.92
N THR A 73 7.02 3.07 -15.96
CA THR A 73 7.96 4.18 -15.99
C THR A 73 9.06 3.85 -16.99
N PHE A 74 9.85 4.86 -17.36
CA PHE A 74 10.95 4.66 -18.28
C PHE A 74 12.27 5.07 -17.62
N GLN A 75 13.21 4.13 -17.62
CA GLN A 75 14.60 4.30 -17.24
C GLN A 75 15.17 5.59 -17.87
N ARG A 76 15.65 6.49 -17.00
CA ARG A 76 16.39 7.73 -17.32
C ARG A 76 15.70 8.87 -18.08
N ASN A 77 14.56 8.70 -18.75
CA ASN A 77 13.88 9.82 -19.44
C ASN A 77 12.36 9.66 -19.42
N PHE A 78 11.70 10.58 -18.74
CA PHE A 78 10.25 10.73 -18.60
C PHE A 78 9.47 10.57 -19.93
N ASN A 79 8.66 9.51 -20.06
CA ASN A 79 7.46 9.55 -20.95
C ASN A 79 6.24 10.14 -20.23
N PHE A 80 6.30 10.26 -18.91
CA PHE A 80 5.39 11.09 -18.11
C PHE A 80 6.14 12.34 -17.69
N LYS A 81 6.30 13.33 -18.59
CA LYS A 81 7.02 14.57 -18.25
C LYS A 81 6.20 15.33 -17.20
N LEU A 82 6.51 15.11 -15.93
CA LEU A 82 6.14 16.02 -14.87
C LEU A 82 7.12 17.19 -14.98
N SER A 83 6.73 18.25 -15.69
CA SER A 83 7.62 19.39 -15.96
C SER A 83 8.15 20.11 -14.71
N LYS A 84 7.63 19.75 -13.52
CA LYS A 84 7.93 20.42 -12.24
C LYS A 84 8.19 19.48 -11.06
N TYR A 85 8.09 18.16 -11.22
CA TYR A 85 8.16 17.23 -10.09
C TYR A 85 9.21 16.14 -10.31
N VAL A 86 10.02 15.94 -9.28
CA VAL A 86 10.90 14.77 -9.12
C VAL A 86 10.27 13.89 -8.05
N LEU A 87 10.15 12.59 -8.32
CA LEU A 87 9.59 11.62 -7.38
C LEU A 87 10.72 10.75 -6.82
N TYR A 88 10.82 10.69 -5.50
CA TYR A 88 11.73 9.82 -4.76
C TYR A 88 11.04 8.52 -4.37
N LEU A 89 11.82 7.46 -4.16
CA LEU A 89 11.33 6.14 -3.73
C LEU A 89 10.15 5.63 -4.58
N TRP A 90 10.17 5.96 -5.87
CA TRP A 90 9.06 5.75 -6.79
C TRP A 90 8.98 4.27 -7.27
N PRO A 91 7.83 3.80 -7.79
CA PRO A 91 7.66 2.40 -8.17
C PRO A 91 8.62 2.00 -9.30
N GLN A 92 9.34 0.87 -9.25
CA GLN A 92 10.40 0.45 -10.21
C GLN A 92 11.80 1.06 -9.96
N ALA A 93 11.95 1.98 -9.00
CA ALA A 93 13.24 2.17 -8.35
C ALA A 93 13.51 1.00 -7.37
N PRO A 94 14.77 0.79 -6.92
CA PRO A 94 15.10 -0.26 -5.96
C PRO A 94 14.24 -0.22 -4.69
N THR A 95 13.75 0.96 -4.27
CA THR A 95 12.82 1.25 -3.15
C THR A 95 12.67 0.13 -2.12
N ALA A 96 11.65 -0.73 -2.25
CA ALA A 96 11.31 -1.78 -1.28
C ALA A 96 12.36 -2.90 -1.16
N PHE A 97 13.29 -2.98 -2.11
CA PHE A 97 14.39 -3.94 -2.19
C PHE A 97 15.74 -3.33 -1.80
N SER A 98 15.73 -2.17 -1.13
CA SER A 98 16.93 -1.45 -0.72
C SER A 98 16.77 -0.82 0.66
N ASN A 99 17.86 -0.31 1.23
CA ASN A 99 17.78 0.55 2.41
C ASN A 99 17.24 1.92 2.01
N GLY A 100 16.07 2.31 2.53
CA GLY A 100 15.38 3.55 2.17
C GLY A 100 16.26 4.80 2.26
N PRO A 101 16.92 5.07 3.40
CA PRO A 101 17.84 6.19 3.54
C PRO A 101 19.02 6.19 2.55
N THR A 102 19.61 5.03 2.25
CA THR A 102 20.70 4.96 1.27
C THR A 102 20.21 5.28 -0.14
N LEU A 103 19.04 4.77 -0.52
CA LEU A 103 18.49 5.04 -1.85
C LEU A 103 18.08 6.50 -2.01
N ILE A 104 17.49 7.11 -0.97
CA ILE A 104 17.02 8.50 -1.08
C ILE A 104 18.19 9.48 -1.22
N GLU A 105 19.32 9.23 -0.56
CA GLU A 105 20.56 10.00 -0.77
C GLU A 105 21.00 9.93 -2.23
N ILE A 106 21.13 8.72 -2.79
CA ILE A 106 21.55 8.51 -4.20
C ILE A 106 20.58 9.15 -5.21
N GLN A 107 19.28 9.16 -4.92
CA GLN A 107 18.30 9.78 -5.81
C GLN A 107 18.28 11.30 -5.73
N ALA A 108 18.67 11.86 -4.58
CA ALA A 108 18.60 13.29 -4.28
C ALA A 108 19.85 14.06 -4.69
N ASP A 109 21.00 13.39 -4.75
CA ASP A 109 22.26 13.91 -5.32
C ASP A 109 22.15 14.22 -6.83
#